data_AF-A0A377YTX8-F1
#
_entry.id   AF-A0A377YTX8-F1
#
_cell.length_a   1.000
_cell.length_b   1.000
_cell.length_c   1.000
_cell.angle_alpha   90.00
_cell.angle_beta   90.00
_cell.angle_gamma   90.00
#
_symmetry.space_group_name_H-M   'P 1'
#
loop_
_entity.id
_entity.type
_entity.pdbx_description
1 polymer ?
#
loop_
_entity_poly.entity_id
_entity_poly.type
_entity_poly.pdbx_seq_one_letter_code
_entity_poly.pdbx_strand_id
1 'polypeptide(L)'
;MLSACGRKSSPGGLIAERVTEALKIVGMADYATRYPHQLSGGQQQRVAIARAIAVRPRVLLLDEPLSALDAQIRHNMVEEIARLHRELPELTILYVTHDQTEALTLADKIGIMKDGSLIAHGETHELYHYPPNRFSAEFLGRANILQATALKDSPEPGLVSVSCGGGLINAFSRGGLHGNKKLLCIRPQHMSLAPRSATSNRLNATLTSVHWQGDLTHLLCDVAGEAVRIVMTQVNPLPRAGDKLALYFEPGDAVLIEVQ
;
A
#
# COMPACT_ATOMS: atom_id res chain seq x y z
N MET A 1 59.05 -0.12 -21.90
CA MET A 1 57.84 -0.07 -21.05
C MET A 1 56.90 1.00 -21.56
N LEU A 2 56.21 0.71 -22.66
CA LEU A 2 55.10 1.54 -23.15
C LEU A 2 53.80 1.11 -22.44
N SER A 3 52.84 2.04 -22.39
CA SER A 3 51.40 1.87 -22.08
C SER A 3 50.99 2.32 -20.68
N ALA A 4 50.02 3.21 -20.47
CA ALA A 4 49.23 4.01 -21.39
C ALA A 4 48.68 5.25 -20.68
N CYS A 5 48.71 6.34 -21.45
CA CYS A 5 48.01 7.59 -21.26
C CYS A 5 46.52 7.37 -20.92
N GLY A 6 45.99 8.14 -19.97
CA GLY A 6 44.58 8.11 -19.59
C GLY A 6 43.67 8.34 -20.81
N ARG A 7 42.82 7.36 -21.12
CA ARG A 7 41.72 7.55 -22.06
C ARG A 7 40.73 8.53 -21.43
N LYS A 8 40.82 9.80 -21.83
CA LYS A 8 39.66 10.69 -21.79
C LYS A 8 38.64 10.11 -22.77
N SER A 9 37.63 9.42 -22.27
CA SER A 9 36.51 8.92 -23.08
C SER A 9 35.96 10.07 -23.92
N SER A 10 35.83 9.84 -25.23
CA SER A 10 35.19 10.83 -26.11
C SER A 10 33.74 11.03 -25.66
N PRO A 11 33.14 12.22 -25.88
CA PRO A 11 31.74 12.47 -25.50
C PRO A 11 30.78 11.40 -26.04
N GLY A 12 31.04 10.87 -27.24
CA GLY A 12 30.27 9.77 -27.83
C GLY A 12 30.43 8.43 -27.13
N GLY A 13 31.63 8.11 -26.62
CA GLY A 13 31.86 6.89 -25.82
C GLY A 13 31.12 6.93 -24.48
N LEU A 14 31.14 8.09 -23.81
CA LEU A 14 30.38 8.33 -22.57
C LEU A 14 28.86 8.25 -22.79
N ILE A 15 28.35 8.74 -23.93
CA ILE A 15 26.92 8.65 -24.26
C ILE A 15 26.51 7.19 -24.49
N ALA A 16 27.27 6.42 -25.28
CA ALA A 16 26.95 5.02 -25.59
C ALA A 16 26.95 4.14 -24.32
N GLU A 17 27.92 4.36 -23.44
CA GLU A 17 28.02 3.67 -22.15
C GLU A 17 26.79 3.95 -21.26
N ARG A 18 26.40 5.23 -21.13
CA ARG A 18 25.22 5.63 -20.35
C ARG A 18 23.91 5.09 -20.91
N VAL A 19 23.75 5.11 -22.24
CA VAL A 19 22.55 4.55 -22.90
C VAL A 19 22.48 3.05 -22.63
N THR A 20 23.60 2.34 -22.71
CA THR A 20 23.64 0.90 -22.44
C THR A 20 23.35 0.58 -20.98
N GLU A 21 23.89 1.35 -20.03
CA GLU A 21 23.59 1.24 -18.60
C GLU A 21 22.09 1.45 -18.32
N ALA A 22 21.52 2.55 -18.82
CA ALA A 22 20.10 2.87 -18.62
C ALA A 22 19.16 1.83 -19.25
N LEU A 23 19.49 1.31 -20.44
CA LEU A 23 18.69 0.25 -21.08
C LEU A 23 18.79 -1.08 -20.32
N LYS A 24 19.95 -1.42 -19.74
CA LYS A 24 20.09 -2.63 -18.92
C LYS A 24 19.23 -2.57 -17.66
N ILE A 25 19.24 -1.42 -16.99
CA ILE A 25 18.41 -1.15 -15.82
C ILE A 25 16.94 -1.50 -16.12
N VAL A 26 16.36 -0.94 -17.19
CA VAL A 26 14.94 -1.16 -17.51
C VAL A 26 14.65 -2.47 -18.27
N GLY A 27 15.63 -3.37 -18.40
CA GLY A 27 15.48 -4.64 -19.13
C GLY A 27 15.23 -4.48 -20.64
N MET A 28 15.80 -3.44 -21.26
CA MET A 28 15.64 -3.10 -22.68
C MET A 28 16.93 -3.20 -23.50
N ALA A 29 17.98 -3.85 -22.96
CA ALA A 29 19.28 -3.97 -23.63
C ALA A 29 19.19 -4.61 -25.03
N ASP A 30 18.39 -5.67 -25.20
CA ASP A 30 18.21 -6.38 -26.48
C ASP A 30 17.42 -5.58 -27.52
N TYR A 31 16.81 -4.47 -27.12
CA TYR A 31 15.97 -3.62 -27.96
C TYR A 31 16.67 -2.32 -28.37
N ALA A 32 17.97 -2.16 -28.06
CA ALA A 32 18.71 -0.91 -28.24
C ALA A 32 18.71 -0.35 -29.68
N THR A 33 18.55 -1.21 -30.69
CA THR A 33 18.55 -0.82 -32.11
C THR A 33 17.15 -0.64 -32.69
N ARG A 34 16.09 -0.91 -31.92
CA ARG A 34 14.71 -0.81 -32.40
C ARG A 34 14.19 0.62 -32.36
N TYR A 35 13.46 1.00 -33.40
CA TYR A 35 12.73 2.27 -33.44
C TYR A 35 11.48 2.22 -32.55
N PRO A 36 10.98 3.38 -32.05
CA PRO A 36 9.80 3.42 -31.18
C PRO A 36 8.56 2.70 -31.74
N HIS A 37 8.31 2.80 -33.06
CA HIS A 37 7.18 2.13 -33.72
C HIS A 37 7.33 0.60 -33.80
N GLN A 38 8.50 0.05 -33.47
CA GLN A 38 8.78 -1.39 -33.43
C GLN A 38 8.70 -1.97 -32.00
N LEU A 39 8.32 -1.13 -31.03
CA LEU A 39 8.20 -1.47 -29.62
C LEU A 39 6.71 -1.48 -29.21
N SER A 40 6.34 -2.39 -28.31
CA SER A 40 5.03 -2.36 -27.66
C SER A 40 4.88 -1.11 -26.79
N GLY A 41 3.63 -0.72 -26.46
CA GLY A 41 3.38 0.43 -25.59
C GLY A 41 4.16 0.34 -24.26
N GLY A 42 4.20 -0.85 -23.66
CA GLY A 42 4.98 -1.05 -22.44
C GLY A 42 6.49 -0.95 -22.63
N GLN A 43 7.03 -1.46 -23.75
CA GLN A 43 8.44 -1.27 -24.09
C GLN A 43 8.79 0.21 -24.32
N GLN A 44 7.89 0.99 -24.92
CA GLN A 44 8.09 2.43 -25.09
C GLN A 44 8.14 3.16 -23.76
N GLN A 45 7.30 2.80 -22.79
CA GLN A 45 7.36 3.37 -21.43
C GLN A 45 8.67 3.02 -20.71
N ARG A 46 9.19 1.80 -20.87
CA ARG A 46 10.52 1.43 -20.32
C ARG A 46 11.63 2.29 -20.92
N VAL A 47 11.61 2.50 -22.23
CA VAL A 47 12.58 3.39 -22.90
C VAL A 47 12.43 4.84 -22.43
N ALA A 48 11.20 5.31 -22.14
CA ALA A 48 10.99 6.64 -21.59
C ALA A 48 11.60 6.80 -20.19
N ILE A 49 11.46 5.79 -19.32
CA ILE A 49 12.12 5.75 -18.00
C ILE A 49 13.65 5.72 -18.17
N ALA A 50 14.17 4.84 -19.05
CA ALA A 50 15.61 4.76 -19.35
C ALA A 50 16.17 6.11 -19.80
N ARG A 51 15.44 6.83 -20.66
CA ARG A 51 15.80 8.17 -21.11
C ARG A 51 15.86 9.17 -19.95
N ALA A 52 14.92 9.09 -19.01
CA ALA A 52 14.88 9.97 -17.85
C ALA A 52 16.04 9.73 -16.88
N ILE A 53 16.45 8.47 -16.68
CA ILE A 53 17.57 8.11 -15.78
C ILE A 53 18.95 8.27 -16.44
N ALA A 54 19.05 8.20 -17.77
CA ALA A 54 20.33 8.25 -18.50
C ALA A 54 21.13 9.55 -18.26
N VAL A 55 20.45 10.63 -17.88
CA VAL A 55 21.08 11.92 -17.54
C VAL A 55 21.51 12.03 -16.08
N ARG A 56 21.30 10.97 -15.28
CA ARG A 56 21.55 10.90 -13.83
C ARG A 56 21.00 12.13 -13.09
N PRO A 57 19.68 12.34 -13.15
CA PRO A 57 19.07 13.50 -12.51
C PRO A 57 19.18 13.37 -10.99
N ARG A 58 19.15 14.51 -10.28
CA ARG A 58 18.98 14.51 -8.82
C ARG A 58 17.53 14.25 -8.41
N VAL A 59 16.58 14.57 -9.30
CA VAL A 59 15.15 14.42 -9.08
C VAL A 59 14.50 13.81 -10.32
N LEU A 60 13.76 12.72 -10.13
CA LEU A 60 12.96 12.07 -11.15
C LEU A 60 11.48 12.28 -10.85
N LEU A 61 10.76 12.88 -11.80
CA LEU A 61 9.32 13.11 -11.71
C LEU A 61 8.61 12.08 -12.57
N LEU A 62 7.69 11.33 -11.97
CA LEU A 62 6.95 10.26 -12.62
C LEU A 62 5.45 10.49 -12.41
N ASP A 63 4.73 10.80 -13.49
CA ASP A 63 3.29 11.04 -13.48
C ASP A 63 2.56 9.87 -14.15
N GLU A 64 1.92 9.03 -13.33
CA GLU A 64 1.26 7.79 -13.70
C GLU A 64 2.03 6.95 -14.75
N PRO A 65 3.34 6.69 -14.56
CA PRO A 65 4.20 6.19 -15.62
C PRO A 65 3.84 4.76 -16.06
N LEU A 66 3.05 4.02 -15.28
CA LEU A 66 2.73 2.60 -15.51
C LEU A 66 1.24 2.35 -15.83
N SER A 67 0.44 3.41 -15.97
CA SER A 67 -1.02 3.33 -16.20
C SER A 67 -1.41 2.55 -17.47
N ALA A 68 -0.61 2.65 -18.54
CA ALA A 68 -0.83 1.98 -19.81
C ALA A 68 -0.29 0.54 -19.89
N LEU A 69 0.29 0.00 -18.80
CA LEU A 69 0.83 -1.36 -18.75
C LEU A 69 -0.24 -2.35 -18.33
N ASP A 70 -0.16 -3.57 -18.85
CA ASP A 70 -0.87 -4.72 -18.27
C ASP A 70 -0.36 -5.03 -16.86
N ALA A 71 -1.18 -5.74 -16.07
CA ALA A 71 -0.91 -5.98 -14.66
C ALA A 71 0.43 -6.69 -14.40
N GLN A 72 0.80 -7.67 -15.23
CA GLN A 72 2.03 -8.43 -15.03
C GLN A 72 3.26 -7.57 -15.33
N ILE A 73 3.24 -6.84 -16.45
CA ILE A 73 4.34 -5.94 -16.80
C ILE A 73 4.45 -4.80 -15.78
N ARG A 74 3.32 -4.25 -15.32
CA ARG A 74 3.28 -3.21 -14.29
C ARG A 74 3.98 -3.67 -13.01
N HIS A 75 3.64 -4.85 -12.51
CA HIS A 75 4.25 -5.39 -11.30
C HIS A 75 5.78 -5.47 -11.41
N ASN A 76 6.29 -6.04 -12.51
CA ASN A 76 7.73 -6.14 -12.75
C ASN A 76 8.41 -4.76 -12.82
N MET A 77 7.72 -3.75 -13.38
CA MET A 77 8.23 -2.39 -13.47
C MET A 77 8.26 -1.66 -12.12
N VAL A 78 7.28 -1.91 -11.26
CA VAL A 78 7.29 -1.41 -9.87
C VAL A 78 8.52 -1.94 -9.13
N GLU A 79 8.79 -3.24 -9.23
CA GLU A 79 9.99 -3.85 -8.61
C GLU A 79 11.29 -3.26 -9.16
N GLU A 80 11.33 -2.98 -10.46
CA GLU A 80 12.48 -2.38 -11.11
C GLU A 80 12.73 -0.94 -10.63
N ILE A 81 11.69 -0.12 -10.50
CA ILE A 81 11.79 1.24 -9.95
C ILE A 81 12.24 1.19 -8.48
N ALA A 82 11.73 0.23 -7.69
CA ALA A 82 12.16 0.03 -6.31
C ALA A 82 13.63 -0.41 -6.21
N ARG A 83 14.11 -1.25 -7.15
CA ARG A 83 15.53 -1.61 -7.26
C ARG A 83 16.37 -0.38 -7.59
N LEU A 84 15.96 0.39 -8.59
CA LEU A 84 16.63 1.61 -9.03
C LEU A 84 16.83 2.61 -7.90
N HIS A 85 15.78 2.87 -7.13
CA HIS A 85 15.84 3.79 -6.00
C HIS A 85 16.85 3.32 -4.94
N ARG A 86 16.94 2.00 -4.70
CA ARG A 86 17.94 1.42 -3.77
C ARG A 86 19.37 1.51 -4.29
N GLU A 87 19.57 1.36 -5.59
CA GLU A 87 20.90 1.44 -6.21
C GLU A 87 21.40 2.87 -6.38
N LEU A 88 20.50 3.85 -6.42
CA LEU A 88 20.78 5.27 -6.60
C LEU A 88 20.24 6.09 -5.42
N PRO A 89 20.83 6.01 -4.22
CA PRO A 89 20.30 6.65 -3.02
C PRO A 89 20.29 8.20 -3.09
N GLU A 90 21.09 8.80 -3.97
CA GLU A 90 21.06 10.25 -4.22
C GLU A 90 19.90 10.71 -5.12
N LEU A 91 19.17 9.79 -5.75
CA LEU A 91 18.04 10.08 -6.63
C LEU A 91 16.76 10.27 -5.82
N THR A 92 16.21 11.48 -5.80
CA THR A 92 14.86 11.71 -5.27
C THR A 92 13.82 11.37 -6.33
N ILE A 93 12.83 10.55 -5.98
CA ILE A 93 11.72 10.21 -6.89
C ILE A 93 10.43 10.83 -6.36
N LEU A 94 9.76 11.65 -7.18
CA LEU A 94 8.37 12.05 -6.97
C LEU A 94 7.49 11.22 -7.89
N TYR A 95 6.68 10.35 -7.30
CA TYR A 95 5.81 9.43 -8.00
C TYR A 95 4.34 9.79 -7.77
N VAL A 96 3.60 10.06 -8.84
CA VAL A 96 2.16 10.32 -8.81
C VAL A 96 1.44 9.11 -9.39
N THR A 97 0.48 8.58 -8.63
CA THR A 97 -0.33 7.42 -9.04
C THR A 97 -1.66 7.41 -8.32
N HIS A 98 -2.66 6.82 -8.96
CA HIS A 98 -3.92 6.44 -8.34
C HIS A 98 -3.91 4.99 -7.82
N ASP A 99 -2.86 4.21 -8.09
CA ASP A 99 -2.74 2.82 -7.63
C ASP A 99 -2.11 2.75 -6.24
N GLN A 100 -2.86 2.19 -5.30
CA GLN A 100 -2.47 2.06 -3.90
C GLN A 100 -1.30 1.07 -3.72
N THR A 101 -1.25 0.03 -4.53
CA THR A 101 -0.22 -1.00 -4.46
C THR A 101 1.12 -0.43 -4.90
N GLU A 102 1.13 0.38 -5.96
CA GLU A 102 2.33 1.11 -6.40
C GLU A 102 2.84 2.04 -5.30
N ALA A 103 1.96 2.86 -4.71
CA ALA A 103 2.31 3.78 -3.64
C ALA A 103 2.89 3.04 -2.41
N LEU A 104 2.24 1.97 -1.96
CA LEU A 104 2.69 1.18 -0.80
C LEU A 104 3.98 0.40 -1.06
N THR A 105 4.29 0.09 -2.31
CA THR A 105 5.50 -0.67 -2.68
C THR A 105 6.71 0.22 -2.90
N LEU A 106 6.51 1.41 -3.50
CA LEU A 106 7.60 2.28 -3.94
C LEU A 106 7.99 3.35 -2.92
N ALA A 107 7.01 3.88 -2.19
CA ALA A 107 7.19 5.12 -1.47
C ALA A 107 7.76 4.89 -0.06
N ASP A 108 8.77 5.68 0.31
CA ASP A 108 9.13 5.84 1.72
C ASP A 108 8.07 6.67 2.46
N LYS A 109 7.55 7.70 1.77
CA LYS A 109 6.51 8.62 2.27
C LYS A 109 5.39 8.77 1.26
N ILE A 110 4.15 8.76 1.76
CA ILE A 110 2.96 8.95 0.95
C ILE A 110 2.31 10.28 1.31
N GLY A 111 1.89 11.03 0.28
CA GLY A 111 0.94 12.14 0.41
C GLY A 111 -0.37 11.76 -0.28
N ILE A 112 -1.48 11.80 0.44
CA ILE A 112 -2.82 11.54 -0.10
C ILE A 112 -3.47 12.88 -0.41
N MET A 113 -3.90 13.03 -1.66
CA MET A 113 -4.61 14.23 -2.11
C MET A 113 -6.08 13.95 -2.39
N LYS A 114 -6.94 14.91 -2.08
CA LYS A 114 -8.36 14.90 -2.43
C LYS A 114 -8.80 16.33 -2.74
N ASP A 115 -9.53 16.52 -3.85
CA ASP A 115 -10.09 17.83 -4.23
C ASP A 115 -9.04 18.96 -4.23
N GLY A 116 -7.82 18.66 -4.71
CA GLY A 116 -6.70 19.60 -4.75
C GLY A 116 -5.99 19.86 -3.41
N SER A 117 -6.40 19.20 -2.32
CA SER A 117 -5.85 19.38 -0.98
C SER A 117 -5.07 18.15 -0.51
N LEU A 118 -3.93 18.36 0.17
CA LEU A 118 -3.19 17.30 0.85
C LEU A 118 -3.90 16.97 2.17
N ILE A 119 -4.61 15.85 2.20
CA ILE A 119 -5.46 15.47 3.33
C ILE A 119 -4.75 14.62 4.37
N ALA A 120 -3.66 13.94 3.98
CA ALA A 120 -2.84 13.14 4.87
C ALA A 120 -1.45 12.96 4.25
N HIS A 121 -0.41 12.92 5.08
CA HIS A 121 0.94 12.61 4.64
C HIS A 121 1.75 11.99 5.77
N GLY A 122 2.74 11.17 5.44
CA GLY A 122 3.61 10.56 6.44
C GLY A 122 4.46 9.43 5.88
N GLU A 123 5.23 8.79 6.75
CA GLU A 123 5.92 7.54 6.42
C GLU A 123 4.90 6.47 5.99
N THR A 124 5.19 5.74 4.92
CA THR A 124 4.26 4.77 4.31
C THR A 124 3.70 3.78 5.31
N HIS A 125 4.58 3.17 6.13
CA HIS A 125 4.19 2.20 7.14
C HIS A 125 3.32 2.85 8.22
N GLU A 126 3.69 4.04 8.71
CA GLU A 126 2.89 4.74 9.71
C GLU A 126 1.51 5.13 9.18
N LEU A 127 1.44 5.65 7.95
CA LEU A 127 0.19 6.09 7.34
C LEU A 127 -0.75 4.91 7.05
N TYR A 128 -0.20 3.75 6.71
CA TYR A 128 -0.95 2.52 6.51
C TYR A 128 -1.50 1.95 7.83
N HIS A 129 -0.66 1.86 8.86
CA HIS A 129 -1.02 1.24 10.13
C HIS A 129 -1.81 2.18 11.05
N TYR A 130 -1.50 3.48 11.04
CA TYR A 130 -2.07 4.49 11.92
C TYR A 130 -2.58 5.69 11.11
N PRO A 131 -3.60 5.49 10.24
CA PRO A 131 -4.12 6.55 9.40
C PRO A 131 -4.72 7.69 10.25
N PRO A 132 -4.44 8.97 9.93
CA PRO A 132 -4.89 10.10 10.76
C PRO A 132 -6.39 10.39 10.67
N ASN A 133 -7.06 9.94 9.61
CA ASN A 133 -8.47 10.25 9.35
C ASN A 133 -9.16 9.13 8.55
N ARG A 134 -10.50 9.20 8.48
CA ARG A 134 -11.31 8.18 7.81
C ARG A 134 -10.91 7.98 6.36
N PHE A 135 -10.73 9.07 5.62
CA PHE A 135 -10.43 8.99 4.19
C PHE A 135 -9.11 8.26 3.95
N SER A 136 -8.05 8.60 4.69
CA SER A 136 -6.75 7.93 4.54
C SER A 136 -6.81 6.44 4.87
N ALA A 137 -7.61 6.05 5.88
CA ALA A 137 -7.82 4.65 6.26
C ALA A 137 -8.57 3.86 5.17
N GLU A 138 -9.63 4.44 4.60
CA GLU A 138 -10.41 3.83 3.53
C GLU A 138 -9.64 3.81 2.21
N PHE A 139 -8.91 4.88 1.91
CA PHE A 139 -8.15 5.05 0.68
C PHE A 139 -6.99 4.08 0.62
N LEU A 140 -6.12 4.01 1.64
CA LEU A 140 -5.01 3.06 1.63
C LEU A 140 -5.49 1.71 2.13
N GLY A 141 -5.70 0.71 1.26
CA GLY A 141 -5.91 -0.68 1.70
C GLY A 141 -7.31 -1.02 2.22
N ARG A 142 -8.32 -0.18 1.98
CA ARG A 142 -9.76 -0.48 2.18
C ARG A 142 -10.08 -0.97 3.61
N ALA A 143 -9.68 -0.20 4.63
CA ALA A 143 -10.01 -0.52 6.03
C ALA A 143 -11.52 -0.67 6.25
N ASN A 144 -11.87 -1.51 7.22
CA ASN A 144 -13.17 -1.44 7.89
C ASN A 144 -13.16 -0.28 8.86
N ILE A 145 -14.19 0.55 8.78
CA ILE A 145 -14.39 1.70 9.66
C ILE A 145 -15.70 1.46 10.40
N LEU A 146 -15.62 1.46 11.74
CA LEU A 146 -16.78 1.27 12.61
C LEU A 146 -16.95 2.46 13.55
N GLN A 147 -18.18 2.85 13.85
CA GLN A 147 -18.45 3.84 14.88
C GLN A 147 -18.06 3.31 16.27
N ALA A 148 -17.32 4.13 17.00
CA ALA A 148 -16.73 3.75 18.27
C ALA A 148 -16.90 4.84 19.33
N THR A 149 -17.01 4.38 20.59
CA THR A 149 -16.94 5.24 21.77
C THR A 149 -15.76 4.79 22.61
N ALA A 150 -14.78 5.68 22.79
CA ALA A 150 -13.59 5.39 23.58
C ALA A 150 -13.84 5.68 25.06
N LEU A 151 -13.68 4.66 25.89
CA LEU A 151 -13.84 4.74 27.33
C LEU A 151 -12.55 5.27 27.98
N LYS A 152 -12.67 5.85 29.18
CA LYS A 152 -11.51 6.37 29.93
C LYS A 152 -10.60 5.26 30.47
N ASP A 153 -11.08 4.02 30.46
CA ASP A 153 -10.32 2.88 30.95
C ASP A 153 -9.29 2.44 29.92
N SER A 154 -8.05 2.31 30.39
CA SER A 154 -6.92 1.81 29.62
C SER A 154 -6.47 0.49 30.25
N PRO A 155 -6.59 -0.65 29.54
CA PRO A 155 -6.16 -1.93 30.08
C PRO A 155 -4.63 -2.00 30.21
N GLU A 156 -3.91 -1.39 29.26
CA GLU A 156 -2.45 -1.35 29.20
C GLU A 156 -1.99 -0.07 28.47
N PRO A 157 -0.73 0.39 28.68
CA PRO A 157 -0.20 1.55 27.99
C PRO A 157 -0.32 1.43 26.46
N GLY A 158 -0.99 2.40 25.83
CA GLY A 158 -1.21 2.44 24.37
C GLY A 158 -2.48 1.74 23.89
N LEU A 159 -3.20 1.05 24.78
CA LEU A 159 -4.53 0.49 24.51
C LEU A 159 -5.62 1.27 25.24
N VAL A 160 -6.79 1.35 24.62
CA VAL A 160 -8.00 1.97 25.17
C VAL A 160 -9.15 0.99 25.02
N SER A 161 -10.01 0.89 26.04
CA SER A 161 -11.24 0.12 25.93
C SER A 161 -12.28 0.92 25.13
N VAL A 162 -12.89 0.28 24.14
CA VAL A 162 -13.76 0.89 23.15
C VAL A 162 -15.06 0.10 23.08
N SER A 163 -16.18 0.81 23.13
CA SER A 163 -17.49 0.24 22.79
C SER A 163 -17.72 0.41 21.29
N CYS A 164 -17.87 -0.70 20.58
CA CYS A 164 -18.02 -0.76 19.13
C CYS A 164 -18.79 -2.02 18.73
N GLY A 165 -19.67 -1.92 17.72
CA GLY A 165 -20.36 -3.09 17.15
C GLY A 165 -21.20 -3.89 18.16
N GLY A 166 -21.72 -3.23 19.20
CA GLY A 166 -22.47 -3.87 20.29
C GLY A 166 -21.63 -4.66 21.30
N GLY A 167 -20.30 -4.55 21.26
CA GLY A 167 -19.37 -5.17 22.19
C GLY A 167 -18.41 -4.19 22.86
N LEU A 168 -17.68 -4.68 23.86
CA LEU A 168 -16.53 -4.01 24.44
C LEU A 168 -15.25 -4.68 23.91
N ILE A 169 -14.36 -3.88 23.35
CA ILE A 169 -13.11 -4.33 22.73
C ILE A 169 -11.96 -3.42 23.19
N ASN A 170 -10.73 -3.81 22.90
CA ASN A 170 -9.54 -2.99 23.12
C ASN A 170 -8.95 -2.56 21.78
N ALA A 171 -8.54 -1.31 21.66
CA ALA A 171 -7.91 -0.79 20.45
C ALA A 171 -6.67 0.02 20.79
N PHE A 172 -5.70 0.02 19.88
CA PHE A 172 -4.54 0.89 19.95
C PHE A 172 -4.92 2.35 19.72
N SER A 173 -4.33 3.24 20.50
CA SER A 173 -4.55 4.68 20.40
C SER A 173 -3.26 5.47 20.62
N ARG A 174 -2.92 6.37 19.69
CA ARG A 174 -1.79 7.31 19.83
C ARG A 174 -2.21 8.49 20.70
N GLY A 175 -2.25 8.28 22.01
CA GLY A 175 -2.61 9.30 23.00
C GLY A 175 -4.12 9.42 23.21
N GLY A 176 -4.52 10.01 24.35
CA GLY A 176 -5.85 9.93 25.00
C GLY A 176 -7.07 10.40 24.21
N LEU A 177 -7.32 9.79 23.06
CA LEU A 177 -8.56 9.81 22.32
C LEU A 177 -9.63 9.15 23.18
N HIS A 178 -10.39 9.98 23.90
CA HIS A 178 -11.50 9.55 24.74
C HIS A 178 -12.80 10.20 24.28
N GLY A 179 -13.91 9.56 24.62
CA GLY A 179 -15.25 10.09 24.40
C GLY A 179 -15.93 9.56 23.15
N ASN A 180 -17.06 10.19 22.84
CA ASN A 180 -17.94 9.78 21.76
C ASN A 180 -17.41 10.26 20.41
N LYS A 181 -17.94 9.71 19.31
CA LYS A 181 -17.58 10.07 17.93
C LYS A 181 -16.11 9.75 17.62
N LYS A 182 -15.71 8.51 17.86
CA LYS A 182 -14.45 7.97 17.37
C LYS A 182 -14.75 6.92 16.30
N LEU A 183 -13.74 6.60 15.52
CA LEU A 183 -13.83 5.53 14.53
C LEU A 183 -12.82 4.45 14.89
N LEU A 184 -13.25 3.21 14.78
CA LEU A 184 -12.38 2.06 14.86
C LEU A 184 -11.97 1.64 13.44
N CYS A 185 -10.67 1.65 13.18
CA CYS A 185 -10.08 1.20 11.95
C CYS A 185 -9.50 -0.21 12.13
N ILE A 186 -10.00 -1.17 11.36
CA ILE A 186 -9.45 -2.53 11.31
C ILE A 186 -9.25 -2.94 9.86
N ARG A 187 -8.06 -3.46 9.54
CA ARG A 187 -7.77 -3.97 8.21
C ARG A 187 -8.44 -5.32 7.97
N PRO A 188 -9.05 -5.58 6.78
CA PRO A 188 -9.73 -6.84 6.51
C PRO A 188 -8.89 -8.10 6.74
N GLN A 189 -7.58 -8.04 6.49
CA GLN A 189 -6.65 -9.14 6.67
C GLN A 189 -6.22 -9.39 8.13
N HIS A 190 -6.55 -8.49 9.06
CA HIS A 190 -6.29 -8.68 10.49
C HIS A 190 -7.47 -9.33 11.23
N MET A 191 -8.58 -9.56 10.53
CA MET A 191 -9.77 -10.20 11.09
C MET A 191 -9.78 -11.70 10.79
N SER A 192 -10.27 -12.49 11.73
CA SER A 192 -10.35 -13.96 11.64
C SER A 192 -11.67 -14.48 12.18
N LEU A 193 -11.98 -15.74 11.87
CA LEU A 193 -13.17 -16.45 12.40
C LEU A 193 -12.90 -17.22 13.69
N ALA A 194 -11.65 -17.25 14.13
CA ALA A 194 -11.20 -17.87 15.38
C ALA A 194 -10.27 -16.91 16.13
N PRO A 195 -10.26 -16.95 17.47
CA PRO A 195 -9.34 -16.14 18.26
C PRO A 195 -7.88 -16.56 17.98
N ARG A 196 -6.98 -15.57 17.92
CA ARG A 196 -5.54 -15.80 17.79
C ARG A 196 -4.83 -15.79 19.14
N SER A 197 -5.44 -15.19 20.16
CA SER A 197 -4.93 -15.09 21.52
C SER A 197 -6.08 -15.08 22.54
N ALA A 198 -5.74 -15.15 23.84
CA ALA A 198 -6.72 -15.01 24.92
C ALA A 198 -7.26 -13.57 25.04
N THR A 199 -6.55 -12.59 24.49
CA THR A 199 -6.91 -11.17 24.50
C THR A 199 -7.53 -10.71 23.19
N SER A 200 -7.77 -11.62 22.24
CA SER A 200 -8.46 -11.32 20.98
C SER A 200 -9.80 -10.64 21.27
N ASN A 201 -10.03 -9.52 20.59
CA ASN A 201 -11.34 -8.90 20.57
C ASN A 201 -12.34 -9.80 19.85
N ARG A 202 -13.62 -9.61 20.17
CA ARG A 202 -14.72 -10.34 19.54
C ARG A 202 -15.86 -9.39 19.16
N LEU A 203 -16.29 -9.48 17.91
CA LEU A 203 -17.52 -8.85 17.42
C LEU A 203 -18.47 -9.91 16.89
N ASN A 204 -19.76 -9.75 17.15
CA ASN A 204 -20.78 -10.60 16.56
C ASN A 204 -21.17 -10.03 15.20
N ALA A 205 -21.28 -10.89 14.19
CA ALA A 205 -21.59 -10.47 12.84
C ALA A 205 -22.56 -11.44 12.16
N THR A 206 -23.26 -10.96 11.14
CA THR A 206 -24.06 -11.80 10.24
C THR A 206 -23.43 -11.78 8.85
N LEU A 207 -23.11 -12.94 8.31
CA LEU A 207 -22.52 -13.04 6.98
C LEU A 207 -23.53 -12.61 5.92
N THR A 208 -23.16 -11.66 5.06
CA THR A 208 -24.00 -11.17 3.97
C THR A 208 -23.62 -11.84 2.65
N SER A 209 -22.32 -11.91 2.34
CA SER A 209 -21.84 -12.55 1.11
C SER A 209 -20.45 -13.14 1.24
N VAL A 210 -20.14 -14.09 0.36
CA VAL A 210 -18.83 -14.73 0.23
C VAL A 210 -18.37 -14.63 -1.21
N HIS A 211 -17.16 -14.14 -1.43
CA HIS A 211 -16.53 -14.05 -2.74
C HIS A 211 -15.17 -14.73 -2.71
N TRP A 212 -15.02 -15.80 -3.48
CA TRP A 212 -13.76 -16.51 -3.65
C TRP A 212 -13.01 -15.96 -4.87
N GLN A 213 -11.72 -15.65 -4.70
CA GLN A 213 -10.83 -15.09 -5.71
C GLN A 213 -9.50 -15.87 -5.73
N GLY A 214 -9.56 -17.19 -5.93
CA GLY A 214 -8.37 -18.03 -6.02
C GLY A 214 -7.76 -18.35 -4.64
N ASP A 215 -6.71 -17.64 -4.26
CA ASP A 215 -6.03 -17.81 -2.98
C ASP A 215 -6.67 -17.00 -1.85
N LEU A 216 -7.53 -16.03 -2.17
CA LEU A 216 -8.23 -15.19 -1.20
C LEU A 216 -9.74 -15.46 -1.19
N THR A 217 -10.30 -15.49 0.01
CA THR A 217 -11.74 -15.51 0.26
C THR A 217 -12.13 -14.21 0.98
N HIS A 218 -12.98 -13.43 0.32
CA HIS A 218 -13.56 -12.22 0.87
C HIS A 218 -14.91 -12.54 1.51
N LEU A 219 -15.05 -12.25 2.80
CA LEU A 219 -16.31 -12.33 3.51
C LEU A 219 -16.81 -10.91 3.74
N LEU A 220 -18.09 -10.66 3.46
CA LEU A 220 -18.77 -9.42 3.82
C LEU A 220 -19.78 -9.73 4.91
N CYS A 221 -19.67 -9.05 6.03
CA CYS A 221 -20.51 -9.25 7.20
C CYS A 221 -21.17 -7.94 7.64
N ASP A 222 -22.36 -8.03 8.23
CA ASP A 222 -23.00 -6.95 8.97
C ASP A 222 -22.60 -7.06 10.45
N VAL A 223 -22.09 -5.95 11.01
CA VAL A 223 -21.81 -5.79 12.43
C VAL A 223 -22.60 -4.59 12.93
N ALA A 224 -23.71 -4.85 13.61
CA ALA A 224 -24.59 -3.81 14.16
C ALA A 224 -25.04 -2.75 13.12
N GLY A 225 -25.30 -3.17 11.87
CA GLY A 225 -25.72 -2.29 10.77
C GLY A 225 -24.55 -1.69 9.96
N GLU A 226 -23.31 -2.00 10.30
CA GLU A 226 -22.12 -1.57 9.56
C GLU A 226 -21.50 -2.72 8.76
N ALA A 227 -21.08 -2.44 7.52
CA ALA A 227 -20.50 -3.43 6.64
C ALA A 227 -19.01 -3.65 6.94
N VAL A 228 -18.64 -4.88 7.26
CA VAL A 228 -17.28 -5.29 7.60
C VAL A 228 -16.78 -6.35 6.63
N ARG A 229 -15.63 -6.09 6.01
CA ARG A 229 -14.94 -7.01 5.12
C ARG A 229 -13.85 -7.78 5.85
N ILE A 230 -13.73 -9.06 5.55
CA ILE A 230 -12.66 -9.92 6.03
C ILE A 230 -12.01 -10.57 4.82
N VAL A 231 -10.68 -10.72 4.85
CA VAL A 231 -9.91 -11.40 3.80
C VAL A 231 -9.10 -12.51 4.44
N MET A 232 -9.28 -13.74 3.95
CA MET A 232 -8.62 -14.93 4.47
C MET A 232 -8.10 -15.80 3.33
N THR A 233 -6.98 -16.48 3.55
CA THR A 233 -6.41 -17.43 2.58
C THR A 233 -7.03 -18.83 2.67
N GLN A 234 -7.53 -19.21 3.85
CA GLN A 234 -8.16 -20.51 4.08
C GLN A 234 -9.42 -20.35 4.94
N VAL A 235 -10.54 -20.84 4.41
CA VAL A 235 -11.82 -20.87 5.12
C VAL A 235 -12.43 -22.25 4.93
N ASN A 236 -12.47 -23.04 6.00
CA ASN A 236 -13.06 -24.38 5.98
C ASN A 236 -13.72 -24.72 7.34
N PRO A 237 -15.02 -25.06 7.39
CA PRO A 237 -15.98 -25.03 6.29
C PRO A 237 -16.27 -23.60 5.82
N LEU A 238 -16.66 -23.47 4.54
CA LEU A 238 -17.05 -22.16 3.99
C LEU A 238 -18.42 -21.76 4.59
N PRO A 239 -18.51 -20.63 5.31
CA PRO A 239 -19.78 -20.18 5.88
C PRO A 239 -20.75 -19.73 4.77
N ARG A 240 -22.04 -19.75 5.06
CA ARG A 240 -23.12 -19.38 4.14
C ARG A 240 -23.68 -18.02 4.50
N ALA A 241 -24.15 -17.29 3.48
CA ALA A 241 -24.88 -16.05 3.70
C ALA A 241 -26.06 -16.30 4.66
N GLY A 242 -26.20 -15.44 5.67
CA GLY A 242 -27.13 -15.57 6.79
C GLY A 242 -26.53 -16.17 8.06
N ASP A 243 -25.36 -16.81 8.01
CA ASP A 243 -24.72 -17.40 9.18
C ASP A 243 -24.34 -16.32 10.21
N LYS A 244 -24.54 -16.63 11.49
CA LYS A 244 -24.05 -15.81 12.60
C LYS A 244 -22.60 -16.20 12.90
N LEU A 245 -21.70 -15.25 12.73
CA LEU A 245 -20.26 -15.43 12.90
C LEU A 245 -19.75 -14.61 14.10
N ALA A 246 -18.67 -15.09 14.70
CA ALA A 246 -17.87 -14.31 15.63
C ALA A 246 -16.58 -13.90 14.91
N LEU A 247 -16.35 -12.60 14.82
CA LEU A 247 -15.16 -12.02 14.20
C LEU A 247 -14.16 -11.69 15.30
N TYR A 248 -12.91 -12.08 15.08
CA TYR A 248 -11.81 -11.89 16.01
C TYR A 248 -10.71 -11.05 15.40
N PHE A 249 -10.01 -10.27 16.22
CA PHE A 249 -8.83 -9.49 15.84
C PHE A 249 -8.03 -9.13 17.09
N GLU A 250 -6.74 -8.90 16.94
CA GLU A 250 -5.90 -8.52 18.08
C GLU A 250 -6.07 -7.04 18.44
N PRO A 251 -5.97 -6.67 19.74
CA PRO A 251 -6.07 -5.27 20.16
C PRO A 251 -5.10 -4.33 19.44
N GLY A 252 -3.89 -4.81 19.10
CA GLY A 252 -2.88 -4.02 18.37
C GLY A 252 -3.20 -3.80 16.88
N ASP A 253 -4.08 -4.63 16.30
CA ASP A 253 -4.48 -4.53 14.90
C ASP A 253 -5.67 -3.58 14.67
N ALA A 254 -6.31 -3.17 15.77
CA ALA A 254 -7.41 -2.22 15.78
C ALA A 254 -6.90 -0.85 16.22
N VAL A 255 -7.13 0.17 15.40
CA VAL A 255 -6.63 1.53 15.66
C VAL A 255 -7.79 2.48 15.80
N LEU A 256 -7.78 3.26 16.88
CA LEU A 256 -8.75 4.32 17.11
C LEU A 256 -8.33 5.59 16.35
N ILE A 257 -9.21 6.11 15.51
CA ILE A 257 -8.97 7.31 14.69
C ILE A 257 -10.07 8.35 14.93
N GLU A 258 -9.77 9.60 14.58
CA GLU A 258 -10.74 10.70 14.62
C GLU A 258 -11.71 10.65 13.44
N VAL A 259 -12.89 11.27 13.60
CA VAL A 259 -13.96 11.30 12.57
C VAL A 259 -13.63 12.22 11.39
N GLN A 260 -12.57 13.04 11.46
CA GLN A 260 -12.26 14.09 10.48
C GLN A 260 -12.31 13.62 9.02
#